data_AF-A0A1V6LW70-F1
#
_entry.id   AF-A0A1V6LW70-F1
#
_cell.length_a   1.000
_cell.length_b   1.000
_cell.length_c   1.000
_cell.angle_alpha   90.00
_cell.angle_beta   90.00
_cell.angle_gamma   90.00
#
_symmetry.space_group_name_H-M   'P 1'
#
loop_
_entity.id
_entity.type
_entity.pdbx_description
1 polymer ?
#
loop_
_entity_poly.entity_id
_entity_poly.type
_entity_poly.pdbx_seq_one_letter_code
_entity_poly.pdbx_strand_id
1 'polypeptide(L)'
;MALVTHTYRFILLLCCLAFSGLGYAQEEISFTVNLSKEQLGLNERLRVEFTMNKDGDNFNPPSFEDFQVVMGPSQSIKSSWINGKRSYSKTYSYVLKPTAQGKFNIGQATIQIDGETYKTLQKTITVTEAVDNPNAPKTADDVADESLHLVAEVSQNNPYLNEAVTVVYKLYISPDISVTNFRPLDSPKYNNFWSQDIPVTKYNTVNSTYNGKPYRSVVLKRVVLYPQKTGKLDIEPLALEVYVDVPTNRRDFFGGRVYAQASKTVSAGKRILNVKPLPENGKPENFGGAVGQFNFNVKTSKTSLNASESLQATVEVSGKGNLKLFQLPEPELPSALEVYEPEYDENVRTTSSGMSGTVKNNYTIVPAYRGKYPIPGIKFSYFDPETKTYKTITSNEIMINVVEGPTANDDNSASTSGTQKIAVNTNTNQFHFIKVNPNLTSIGQKPFFGSKLFLGLLLGPLALIPLFILFRKKRKEKSLDVEGNRLRTANRLARKYLGKAKKQLGNKEAFYDALERALHNYLKAKLKIETSDFSKDKIHELLASKAVEEQTILEFNALLTSCELARYSPSSNVQMQEDYKKASMVISKLDKQL
;
A
#
# COMPACT_ATOMS: atom_id res chain seq x y z
N MET A 1 -28.57 59.88 -22.82
CA MET A 1 -29.46 58.74 -22.46
C MET A 1 -29.51 57.62 -23.49
N ALA A 2 -29.22 57.84 -24.78
CA ALA A 2 -29.33 56.81 -25.83
C ALA A 2 -28.20 55.75 -25.86
N LEU A 3 -27.03 56.04 -25.30
CA LEU A 3 -25.89 55.09 -25.27
C LEU A 3 -26.05 54.00 -24.19
N VAL A 4 -26.80 54.29 -23.13
CA VAL A 4 -27.07 53.34 -22.03
C VAL A 4 -28.12 52.31 -22.45
N THR A 5 -29.10 52.69 -23.26
CA THR A 5 -30.15 51.76 -23.73
C THR A 5 -29.63 50.74 -24.75
N HIS A 6 -28.63 51.10 -25.56
CA HIS A 6 -28.00 50.16 -26.50
C HIS A 6 -27.10 49.13 -25.81
N THR A 7 -26.41 49.49 -24.74
CA THR A 7 -25.57 48.57 -23.97
C THR A 7 -26.40 47.54 -23.21
N TYR A 8 -27.54 47.93 -22.62
CA TYR A 8 -28.47 46.97 -21.99
C TYR A 8 -29.11 46.01 -22.99
N ARG A 9 -29.46 46.47 -24.20
CA ARG A 9 -29.99 45.58 -25.26
C ARG A 9 -28.95 44.57 -25.72
N PHE A 10 -27.67 44.97 -25.84
CA PHE A 10 -26.60 44.07 -26.23
C PHE A 10 -26.28 43.04 -25.14
N ILE A 11 -26.30 43.44 -23.86
CA ILE A 11 -26.12 42.53 -22.72
C ILE A 11 -27.28 41.54 -22.60
N LEU A 12 -28.52 41.97 -22.85
CA LEU A 12 -29.70 41.10 -22.79
C LEU A 12 -29.72 40.08 -23.94
N LEU A 13 -29.24 40.48 -25.12
CA LEU A 13 -29.12 39.59 -26.29
C LEU A 13 -27.94 38.60 -26.14
N LEU A 14 -26.82 39.03 -25.53
CA LEU A 14 -25.71 38.16 -25.16
C LEU A 14 -26.10 37.15 -24.06
N CYS A 15 -26.94 37.56 -23.11
CA CYS A 15 -27.47 36.69 -22.06
C CYS A 15 -28.47 35.66 -22.62
N CYS A 16 -29.29 36.03 -23.62
CA CYS A 16 -30.17 35.08 -24.32
C CYS A 16 -29.41 34.09 -25.21
N LEU A 17 -28.28 34.50 -25.82
CA LEU A 17 -27.40 33.58 -26.58
C LEU A 17 -26.61 32.64 -25.65
N ALA A 18 -26.21 33.10 -24.46
CA ALA A 18 -25.56 32.26 -23.46
C ALA A 18 -26.51 31.21 -22.86
N PHE A 19 -27.82 31.49 -22.83
CA PHE A 19 -28.83 30.56 -22.31
C PHE A 19 -29.30 29.51 -23.34
N SER A 20 -29.08 29.75 -24.64
CA SER A 20 -29.43 28.81 -25.71
C SER A 20 -28.33 27.77 -25.99
N GLY A 21 -27.16 27.91 -25.37
CA GLY A 21 -26.04 26.95 -25.42
C GLY A 21 -26.09 25.82 -24.38
N LEU A 22 -27.11 25.76 -23.53
CA LEU A 22 -27.40 24.59 -22.71
C LEU A 22 -28.05 23.52 -23.60
N GLY A 23 -27.24 22.95 -24.49
CA GLY A 23 -27.58 21.71 -25.15
C GLY A 23 -27.89 20.68 -24.07
N TYR A 24 -29.13 20.22 -24.02
CA TYR A 24 -29.50 19.02 -23.29
C TYR A 24 -28.55 17.92 -23.75
N ALA A 25 -27.62 17.52 -22.88
CA ALA A 25 -26.90 16.28 -23.06
C ALA A 25 -27.96 15.17 -23.05
N GLN A 26 -28.40 14.76 -24.23
CA GLN A 26 -29.20 13.55 -24.37
C GLN A 26 -28.33 12.41 -23.85
N GLU A 27 -28.85 11.65 -22.88
CA GLU A 27 -28.21 10.42 -22.45
C GLU A 27 -28.02 9.53 -23.68
N GLU A 28 -26.79 9.05 -23.88
CA GLU A 28 -26.47 8.11 -24.95
C GLU A 28 -27.38 6.88 -24.84
N ILE A 29 -28.11 6.57 -25.91
CA ILE A 29 -29.04 5.45 -25.93
C ILE A 29 -28.22 4.16 -25.88
N SER A 30 -28.44 3.35 -24.85
CA SER A 30 -27.77 2.05 -24.69
C SER A 30 -28.76 0.94 -24.99
N PHE A 31 -28.37 0.01 -25.85
CA PHE A 31 -29.12 -1.20 -26.15
C PHE A 31 -28.16 -2.40 -26.11
N THR A 32 -28.31 -3.24 -25.09
CA THR A 32 -27.33 -4.29 -24.75
C THR A 32 -28.00 -5.64 -24.58
N VAL A 33 -27.26 -6.72 -24.89
CA VAL A 33 -27.68 -8.10 -24.63
C VAL A 33 -26.90 -8.67 -23.45
N ASN A 34 -27.63 -9.20 -22.48
CA ASN A 34 -27.10 -9.82 -21.27
C ASN A 34 -27.49 -11.29 -21.24
N LEU A 35 -26.51 -12.15 -20.95
CA LEU A 35 -26.72 -13.59 -20.80
C LEU A 35 -26.56 -13.97 -19.34
N SER A 36 -27.45 -14.81 -18.85
CA SER A 36 -27.35 -15.38 -17.50
C SER A 36 -26.11 -16.25 -17.28
N LYS A 37 -25.60 -16.90 -18.34
CA LYS A 37 -24.38 -17.70 -18.35
C LYS A 37 -23.66 -17.55 -19.71
N GLU A 38 -22.34 -17.70 -19.72
CA GLU A 38 -21.53 -17.75 -20.96
C GLU A 38 -21.20 -19.20 -21.39
N GLN A 39 -21.44 -20.15 -20.49
CA GLN A 39 -21.35 -21.59 -20.71
C GLN A 39 -22.54 -22.29 -20.03
N LEU A 40 -23.15 -23.27 -20.70
CA LEU A 40 -24.24 -24.07 -20.13
C LEU A 40 -24.23 -25.52 -20.62
N GLY A 41 -24.83 -26.43 -19.86
CA GLY A 41 -25.07 -27.80 -20.29
C GLY A 41 -26.24 -27.93 -21.25
N LEU A 42 -26.27 -29.01 -22.04
CA LEU A 42 -27.34 -29.31 -23.01
C LEU A 42 -28.75 -29.39 -22.36
N ASN A 43 -28.82 -29.76 -21.08
CA ASN A 43 -30.06 -29.90 -20.30
C ASN A 43 -30.40 -28.65 -19.45
N GLU A 44 -29.61 -27.58 -19.53
CA GLU A 44 -29.84 -26.32 -18.81
C GLU A 44 -30.66 -25.32 -19.62
N ARG A 45 -31.14 -24.26 -18.95
CA ARG A 45 -31.86 -23.14 -19.58
C ARG A 45 -31.02 -21.87 -19.53
N LEU A 46 -30.96 -21.16 -20.64
CA LEU A 46 -30.28 -19.86 -20.77
C LEU A 46 -31.31 -18.73 -20.74
N ARG A 47 -31.21 -17.81 -19.77
CA ARG A 47 -31.93 -16.54 -19.84
C ARG A 47 -31.12 -15.52 -20.64
N VAL A 48 -31.76 -14.91 -21.63
CA VAL A 48 -31.24 -13.82 -22.48
C VAL A 48 -32.08 -12.58 -22.23
N GLU A 49 -31.43 -11.46 -21.90
CA GLU A 49 -32.08 -10.18 -21.57
C GLU A 49 -31.58 -9.08 -22.51
N PHE A 50 -32.49 -8.42 -23.21
CA PHE A 50 -32.21 -7.26 -24.06
C PHE A 50 -32.65 -6.00 -23.32
N THR A 51 -31.68 -5.20 -22.86
CA THR A 51 -31.93 -4.06 -21.98
C THR A 51 -31.64 -2.76 -22.70
N MET A 52 -32.57 -1.81 -22.58
CA MET A 52 -32.47 -0.44 -23.09
C MET A 52 -32.71 0.60 -22.00
N ASN A 53 -32.05 1.75 -22.08
CA ASN A 53 -32.20 2.86 -21.13
C ASN A 53 -33.25 3.89 -21.52
N LYS A 54 -33.89 3.76 -22.69
CA LYS A 54 -34.96 4.63 -23.17
C LYS A 54 -36.09 3.80 -23.76
N ASP A 55 -37.31 4.30 -23.69
CA ASP A 55 -38.45 3.57 -24.26
C ASP A 55 -38.37 3.52 -25.78
N GLY A 56 -38.88 2.44 -26.36
CA GLY A 56 -38.80 2.16 -27.79
C GLY A 56 -39.85 1.16 -28.24
N ASP A 57 -40.15 1.24 -29.53
CA ASP A 57 -41.18 0.47 -30.22
C ASP A 57 -40.55 -0.49 -31.23
N ASN A 58 -41.36 -1.41 -31.77
CA ASN A 58 -40.96 -2.36 -32.82
C ASN A 58 -39.73 -3.22 -32.45
N PHE A 59 -39.70 -3.76 -31.22
CA PHE A 59 -38.66 -4.71 -30.82
C PHE A 59 -38.76 -6.00 -31.66
N ASN A 60 -37.67 -6.35 -32.33
CA ASN A 60 -37.53 -7.58 -33.09
C ASN A 60 -36.38 -8.42 -32.50
N PRO A 61 -36.68 -9.61 -31.93
CA PRO A 61 -35.64 -10.49 -31.39
C PRO A 61 -34.76 -11.09 -32.50
N PRO A 62 -33.55 -11.56 -32.17
CA PRO A 62 -32.73 -12.31 -33.12
C PRO A 62 -33.35 -13.68 -33.41
N SER A 63 -32.92 -14.30 -34.51
CA SER A 63 -33.24 -15.70 -34.79
C SER A 63 -32.58 -16.60 -33.73
N PHE A 64 -33.34 -17.56 -33.21
CA PHE A 64 -32.90 -18.51 -32.19
C PHE A 64 -32.77 -19.94 -32.78
N GLU A 65 -32.24 -20.10 -33.99
CA GLU A 65 -32.24 -21.39 -34.72
C GLU A 65 -31.61 -22.54 -33.92
N ASP A 66 -30.52 -22.26 -33.20
CA ASP A 66 -29.82 -23.26 -32.37
C ASP A 66 -30.48 -23.50 -31.00
N PHE A 67 -31.55 -22.75 -30.67
CA PHE A 67 -32.20 -22.75 -29.36
C PHE A 67 -33.71 -22.91 -29.45
N GLN A 68 -34.25 -23.84 -28.66
CA GLN A 68 -35.68 -23.88 -28.41
C GLN A 68 -36.08 -22.76 -27.44
N VAL A 69 -36.97 -21.86 -27.86
CA VAL A 69 -37.55 -20.85 -26.97
C VAL A 69 -38.53 -21.53 -26.02
N VAL A 70 -38.18 -21.61 -24.73
CA VAL A 70 -38.99 -22.24 -23.69
C VAL A 70 -39.99 -21.25 -23.10
N MET A 71 -39.63 -19.97 -23.01
CA MET A 71 -40.46 -18.91 -22.46
C MET A 71 -40.02 -17.54 -22.99
N GLY A 72 -40.98 -16.62 -23.18
CA GLY A 72 -40.73 -15.22 -23.56
C GLY A 72 -41.43 -14.80 -24.86
N PRO A 73 -41.42 -13.50 -25.20
CA PRO A 73 -40.77 -12.42 -24.46
C PRO A 73 -41.52 -12.04 -23.17
N SER A 74 -40.81 -12.03 -22.04
CA SER A 74 -41.25 -11.34 -20.83
C SER A 74 -40.67 -9.94 -20.78
N GLN A 75 -41.52 -8.94 -20.53
CA GLN A 75 -41.12 -7.53 -20.48
C GLN A 75 -41.05 -7.04 -19.04
N SER A 76 -40.02 -6.27 -18.71
CA SER A 76 -39.87 -5.61 -17.41
C SER A 76 -39.47 -4.16 -17.61
N ILE A 77 -40.17 -3.25 -16.94
CA ILE A 77 -39.86 -1.81 -16.94
C ILE A 77 -39.50 -1.40 -15.51
N LYS A 78 -38.36 -0.75 -15.35
CA LYS A 78 -37.90 -0.12 -14.11
C LYS A 78 -37.68 1.36 -14.37
N SER A 79 -38.32 2.21 -13.57
CA SER A 79 -38.11 3.66 -13.60
C SER A 79 -37.85 4.14 -12.18
N SER A 80 -36.75 4.85 -11.97
CA SER A 80 -36.36 5.41 -10.69
C SER A 80 -35.98 6.88 -10.84
N TRP A 81 -36.27 7.67 -9.83
CA TRP A 81 -35.94 9.10 -9.79
C TRP A 81 -35.22 9.40 -8.48
N ILE A 82 -33.91 9.65 -8.56
CA ILE A 82 -33.06 9.91 -7.39
C ILE A 82 -32.23 11.16 -7.66
N ASN A 83 -32.29 12.15 -6.76
CA ASN A 83 -31.53 13.40 -6.83
C ASN A 83 -31.63 14.13 -8.18
N GLY A 84 -32.81 14.18 -8.79
CA GLY A 84 -33.07 14.90 -10.05
C GLY A 84 -32.61 14.19 -11.33
N LYS A 85 -31.99 13.01 -11.23
CA LYS A 85 -31.67 12.16 -12.40
C LYS A 85 -32.70 11.03 -12.53
N ARG A 86 -33.36 10.96 -13.68
CA ARG A 86 -34.26 9.87 -14.05
C ARG A 86 -33.43 8.69 -14.57
N SER A 87 -33.57 7.52 -13.96
CA SER A 87 -33.02 6.26 -14.49
C SER A 87 -34.18 5.42 -15.01
N TYR A 88 -34.17 5.11 -16.30
CA TYR A 88 -35.15 4.25 -16.96
C TYR A 88 -34.47 3.00 -17.51
N SER A 89 -35.13 1.84 -17.42
CA SER A 89 -34.67 0.59 -18.01
C SER A 89 -35.86 -0.26 -18.43
N LYS A 90 -35.91 -0.63 -19.72
CA LYS A 90 -36.87 -1.60 -20.28
C LYS A 90 -36.10 -2.84 -20.72
N THR A 91 -36.57 -4.02 -20.34
CA THR A 91 -35.89 -5.28 -20.60
C THR A 91 -36.84 -6.29 -21.22
N TYR A 92 -36.47 -6.85 -22.36
CA TYR A 92 -37.11 -8.03 -22.96
C TYR A 92 -36.31 -9.28 -22.60
N SER A 93 -36.95 -10.29 -22.04
CA SER A 93 -36.29 -11.49 -21.55
C SER A 93 -36.86 -12.76 -22.19
N TYR A 94 -35.98 -13.67 -22.57
CA TYR A 94 -36.29 -14.97 -23.13
C TYR A 94 -35.57 -16.05 -22.32
N VAL A 95 -36.20 -17.21 -22.20
CA VAL A 95 -35.59 -18.43 -21.65
C VAL A 95 -35.46 -19.41 -22.79
N LEU A 96 -34.22 -19.74 -23.13
CA LEU A 96 -33.82 -20.58 -24.24
C LEU A 96 -33.31 -21.92 -23.72
N LYS A 97 -33.47 -22.98 -24.50
CA LYS A 97 -32.86 -24.29 -24.27
C LYS A 97 -32.03 -24.68 -25.51
N PRO A 98 -30.74 -25.02 -25.36
CA PRO A 98 -29.92 -25.40 -26.49
C PRO A 98 -30.40 -26.72 -27.11
N THR A 99 -30.27 -26.85 -28.43
CA THR A 99 -30.69 -28.04 -29.17
C THR A 99 -29.53 -29.02 -29.44
N ALA A 100 -28.30 -28.51 -29.54
CA ALA A 100 -27.09 -29.28 -29.78
C ALA A 100 -25.91 -28.78 -28.93
N GLN A 101 -24.82 -29.54 -28.89
CA GLN A 101 -23.56 -29.14 -28.26
C GLN A 101 -22.70 -28.34 -29.24
N GLY A 102 -21.89 -27.40 -28.75
CA GLY A 102 -21.02 -26.58 -29.59
C GLY A 102 -20.97 -25.12 -29.18
N LYS A 103 -20.36 -24.28 -30.02
CA LYS A 103 -20.34 -22.83 -29.86
C LYS A 103 -21.40 -22.22 -30.75
N PHE A 104 -22.37 -21.53 -30.14
CA PHE A 104 -23.46 -20.86 -30.84
C PHE A 104 -23.39 -19.36 -30.64
N ASN A 105 -23.96 -18.60 -31.55
CA ASN A 105 -24.01 -17.15 -31.47
C ASN A 105 -25.45 -16.68 -31.30
N ILE A 106 -25.68 -15.85 -30.30
CA ILE A 106 -26.94 -15.11 -30.17
C ILE A 106 -26.82 -13.89 -31.07
N GLY A 107 -27.67 -13.86 -32.11
CA GLY A 107 -27.70 -12.80 -33.11
C GLY A 107 -28.07 -11.42 -32.55
N GLN A 108 -28.08 -10.43 -33.44
CA GLN A 108 -28.43 -9.06 -33.08
C GLN A 108 -29.95 -8.89 -32.97
N ALA A 109 -30.43 -8.31 -31.88
CA ALA A 109 -31.80 -7.80 -31.78
C ALA A 109 -31.87 -6.39 -32.38
N THR A 110 -33.04 -5.97 -32.84
CA THR A 110 -33.27 -4.60 -33.32
C THR A 110 -34.45 -3.93 -32.62
N ILE A 111 -34.38 -2.62 -32.39
CA ILE A 111 -35.47 -1.83 -31.82
C ILE A 111 -35.48 -0.42 -32.40
N GLN A 112 -36.64 0.22 -32.46
CA GLN A 112 -36.78 1.61 -32.88
C GLN A 112 -36.94 2.53 -31.66
N ILE A 113 -36.00 3.45 -31.45
CA ILE A 113 -36.01 4.45 -30.37
C ILE A 113 -35.90 5.82 -31.01
N ASP A 114 -36.86 6.71 -30.71
CA ASP A 114 -36.95 8.07 -31.29
C ASP A 114 -36.89 8.11 -32.84
N GLY A 115 -37.39 7.06 -33.50
CA GLY A 115 -37.40 6.94 -34.96
C GLY A 115 -36.16 6.28 -35.57
N GLU A 116 -35.06 6.11 -34.82
CA GLU A 116 -33.83 5.44 -35.26
C GLU A 116 -33.80 3.97 -34.86
N THR A 117 -33.18 3.11 -35.69
CA THR A 117 -33.05 1.67 -35.40
C THR A 117 -31.73 1.35 -34.71
N TYR A 118 -31.80 0.83 -33.48
CA TYR A 118 -30.65 0.39 -32.69
C TYR A 118 -30.50 -1.13 -32.77
N LYS A 119 -29.24 -1.61 -32.70
CA LYS A 119 -28.91 -3.05 -32.73
C LYS A 119 -28.02 -3.45 -31.57
N THR A 120 -28.25 -4.64 -31.00
CA THR A 120 -27.32 -5.20 -30.01
C THR A 120 -26.08 -5.80 -30.68
N LEU A 121 -25.00 -5.94 -29.90
CA LEU A 121 -23.86 -6.78 -30.29
C LEU A 121 -24.22 -8.26 -30.20
N GLN A 122 -23.59 -9.07 -31.07
CA GLN A 122 -23.71 -10.53 -31.00
C GLN A 122 -22.93 -11.07 -29.80
N LYS A 123 -23.43 -12.14 -29.17
CA LYS A 123 -22.74 -12.78 -28.04
C LYS A 123 -22.67 -14.29 -28.23
N THR A 124 -21.47 -14.86 -28.09
CA THR A 124 -21.20 -16.30 -28.22
C THR A 124 -21.48 -17.02 -26.91
N ILE A 125 -22.07 -18.20 -26.99
CA ILE A 125 -22.35 -19.11 -25.89
C ILE A 125 -21.77 -20.49 -26.18
N THR A 126 -21.13 -21.12 -25.19
CA THR A 126 -20.59 -22.48 -25.32
C THR A 126 -21.53 -23.48 -24.64
N VAL A 127 -22.03 -24.47 -25.38
CA VAL A 127 -22.88 -25.54 -24.87
C VAL A 127 -22.06 -26.81 -24.71
N THR A 128 -21.97 -27.31 -23.47
CA THR A 128 -21.28 -28.55 -23.11
C THR A 128 -22.25 -29.72 -22.94
N GLU A 129 -21.73 -30.88 -22.52
CA GLU A 129 -22.52 -32.05 -22.16
C GLU A 129 -23.59 -31.74 -21.10
N ALA A 130 -24.58 -32.62 -21.00
CA ALA A 130 -25.61 -32.50 -19.98
C ALA A 130 -24.97 -32.53 -18.59
N VAL A 131 -25.35 -31.57 -17.74
CA VAL A 131 -24.80 -31.42 -16.39
C VAL A 131 -25.74 -32.09 -15.40
N ASP A 132 -25.19 -32.79 -14.41
CA ASP A 132 -25.99 -33.35 -13.32
C ASP A 132 -26.62 -32.22 -12.49
N ASN A 133 -27.94 -32.27 -12.35
CA ASN A 133 -28.75 -31.31 -11.58
C ASN A 133 -28.78 -29.85 -12.13
N PRO A 134 -29.38 -29.61 -13.31
CA PRO A 134 -29.33 -28.35 -14.06
C PRO A 134 -30.00 -27.12 -13.39
N ASN A 135 -30.75 -27.33 -12.29
CA ASN A 135 -31.42 -26.27 -11.53
C ASN A 135 -30.83 -26.06 -10.13
N ALA A 136 -29.69 -26.68 -9.82
CA ALA A 136 -29.03 -26.44 -8.54
C ALA A 136 -28.64 -24.95 -8.41
N PRO A 137 -28.93 -24.29 -7.27
CA PRO A 137 -28.41 -22.95 -7.04
C PRO A 137 -26.88 -23.01 -7.05
N LYS A 138 -26.23 -21.98 -7.63
CA LYS A 138 -24.76 -21.87 -7.64
C LYS A 138 -24.21 -22.13 -6.24
N THR A 139 -23.29 -23.07 -6.14
CA THR A 139 -22.60 -23.35 -4.89
C THR A 139 -21.67 -22.19 -4.54
N ALA A 140 -21.22 -22.13 -3.29
CA ALA A 140 -20.23 -21.13 -2.88
C ALA A 140 -18.95 -21.24 -3.72
N ASP A 141 -18.57 -22.45 -4.11
CA ASP A 141 -17.40 -22.74 -4.93
C ASP A 141 -17.57 -22.20 -6.36
N ASP A 142 -18.73 -22.40 -7.00
CA ASP A 142 -19.01 -21.86 -8.35
C ASP A 142 -18.92 -20.33 -8.40
N VAL A 143 -19.39 -19.67 -7.34
CA VAL A 143 -19.32 -18.19 -7.24
C VAL A 143 -17.88 -17.75 -6.99
N ALA A 144 -17.12 -18.48 -6.17
CA ALA A 144 -15.71 -18.19 -5.93
C ALA A 144 -14.86 -18.32 -7.22
N ASP A 145 -15.16 -19.33 -8.04
CA ASP A 145 -14.51 -19.58 -9.33
C ASP A 145 -14.64 -18.41 -10.31
N GLU A 146 -15.84 -17.85 -10.42
CA GLU A 146 -16.11 -16.72 -11.30
C GLU A 146 -15.60 -15.39 -10.74
N SER A 147 -15.32 -15.32 -9.43
CA SER A 147 -15.07 -14.08 -8.68
C SER A 147 -13.62 -13.84 -8.29
N LEU A 148 -12.72 -14.81 -8.53
CA LEU A 148 -11.31 -14.72 -8.20
C LEU A 148 -10.44 -14.96 -9.44
N HIS A 149 -9.55 -14.03 -9.74
CA HIS A 149 -8.58 -14.18 -10.82
C HIS A 149 -7.19 -13.79 -10.37
N LEU A 150 -6.23 -14.69 -10.50
CA LEU A 150 -4.82 -14.40 -10.30
C LEU A 150 -4.17 -14.11 -11.65
N VAL A 151 -3.47 -12.99 -11.77
CA VAL A 151 -2.84 -12.56 -13.02
C VAL A 151 -1.37 -12.21 -12.77
N ALA A 152 -0.48 -12.78 -13.59
CA ALA A 152 0.90 -12.34 -13.70
C ALA A 152 1.00 -11.25 -14.77
N GLU A 153 1.16 -10.00 -14.33
CA GLU A 153 1.48 -8.88 -15.21
C GLU A 153 2.99 -8.80 -15.41
N VAL A 154 3.43 -8.79 -16.66
CA VAL A 154 4.84 -8.67 -17.04
C VAL A 154 5.06 -7.29 -17.65
N SER A 155 6.13 -6.59 -17.27
CA SER A 155 6.45 -5.26 -17.79
C SER A 155 6.75 -5.26 -19.30
N GLN A 156 7.43 -6.29 -19.81
CA GLN A 156 7.79 -6.45 -21.22
C GLN A 156 7.94 -7.93 -21.60
N ASN A 157 7.35 -8.34 -22.73
CA ASN A 157 7.40 -9.73 -23.20
C ASN A 157 8.65 -10.06 -24.03
N ASN A 158 9.35 -9.05 -24.56
CA ASN A 158 10.49 -9.23 -25.46
C ASN A 158 11.75 -8.45 -25.00
N PRO A 159 12.28 -8.74 -23.80
CA PRO A 159 13.48 -8.05 -23.27
C PRO A 159 14.75 -8.46 -24.02
N TYR A 160 15.81 -7.67 -23.93
CA TYR A 160 17.17 -8.09 -24.26
C TYR A 160 17.78 -8.94 -23.15
N LEU A 161 18.85 -9.68 -23.47
CA LEU A 161 19.67 -10.36 -22.48
C LEU A 161 20.11 -9.38 -21.37
N ASN A 162 19.98 -9.78 -20.10
CA ASN A 162 20.27 -8.94 -18.92
C ASN A 162 19.46 -7.63 -18.80
N GLU A 163 18.39 -7.44 -19.56
CA GLU A 163 17.44 -6.33 -19.34
C GLU A 163 16.45 -6.68 -18.23
N ALA A 164 16.12 -5.72 -17.37
CA ALA A 164 15.20 -5.92 -16.25
C ALA A 164 13.75 -6.13 -16.73
N VAL A 165 13.12 -7.21 -16.27
CA VAL A 165 11.68 -7.48 -16.46
C VAL A 165 11.01 -7.63 -15.11
N THR A 166 9.98 -6.83 -14.86
CA THR A 166 9.22 -6.92 -13.62
C THR A 166 7.98 -7.75 -13.81
N VAL A 167 7.77 -8.72 -12.91
CA VAL A 167 6.54 -9.52 -12.84
C VAL A 167 5.79 -9.17 -11.57
N VAL A 168 4.54 -8.75 -11.73
CA VAL A 168 3.64 -8.38 -10.65
C VAL A 168 2.47 -9.36 -10.63
N TYR A 169 2.35 -10.11 -9.54
CA TYR A 169 1.23 -11.02 -9.33
C TYR A 169 0.11 -10.29 -8.62
N LYS A 170 -1.00 -10.08 -9.32
CA LYS A 170 -2.20 -9.41 -8.80
C LYS A 170 -3.35 -10.39 -8.66
N LEU A 171 -4.00 -10.37 -7.50
CA LEU A 171 -5.27 -11.04 -7.28
C LEU A 171 -6.41 -10.04 -7.48
N TYR A 172 -7.29 -10.35 -8.41
CA TYR A 172 -8.54 -9.66 -8.66
C TYR A 172 -9.66 -10.38 -7.91
N ILE A 173 -10.35 -9.64 -7.07
CA ILE A 173 -11.41 -10.10 -6.16
C ILE A 173 -12.69 -9.36 -6.52
N SER A 174 -13.78 -10.08 -6.81
CA SER A 174 -15.08 -9.46 -7.07
C SER A 174 -15.55 -8.66 -5.83
N PRO A 175 -16.23 -7.51 -5.99
CA PRO A 175 -16.74 -6.73 -4.87
C PRO A 175 -17.71 -7.49 -3.95
N ASP A 176 -18.35 -8.55 -4.47
CA ASP A 176 -19.37 -9.34 -3.80
C ASP A 176 -18.82 -10.38 -2.81
N ILE A 177 -17.52 -10.70 -2.89
CA ILE A 177 -16.86 -11.68 -2.01
C ILE A 177 -15.75 -11.00 -1.19
N SER A 178 -15.37 -11.62 -0.08
CA SER A 178 -14.22 -11.19 0.71
C SER A 178 -13.20 -12.31 0.88
N VAL A 179 -11.91 -11.96 0.72
CA VAL A 179 -10.79 -12.88 0.95
C VAL A 179 -10.41 -12.85 2.42
N THR A 180 -10.44 -14.01 3.06
CA THR A 180 -10.10 -14.19 4.48
C THR A 180 -8.64 -14.56 4.64
N ASN A 181 -8.13 -15.46 3.79
CA ASN A 181 -6.74 -15.90 3.82
C ASN A 181 -6.29 -16.38 2.43
N PHE A 182 -4.98 -16.47 2.20
CA PHE A 182 -4.40 -17.12 1.03
C PHE A 182 -3.11 -17.84 1.39
N ARG A 183 -2.84 -18.96 0.72
CA ARG A 183 -1.63 -19.76 0.89
C ARG A 183 -1.02 -20.06 -0.47
N PRO A 184 0.29 -19.80 -0.68
CA PRO A 184 0.97 -20.27 -1.88
C PRO A 184 1.05 -21.81 -1.86
N LEU A 185 0.54 -22.44 -2.92
CA LEU A 185 0.67 -23.88 -3.13
C LEU A 185 2.03 -24.20 -3.76
N ASP A 186 2.36 -23.46 -4.80
CA ASP A 186 3.64 -23.56 -5.49
C ASP A 186 4.17 -22.15 -5.79
N SER A 187 5.49 -22.00 -5.66
CA SER A 187 6.18 -20.75 -5.97
C SER A 187 6.85 -20.86 -7.33
N PRO A 188 6.67 -19.87 -8.21
CA PRO A 188 7.22 -19.92 -9.56
C PRO A 188 8.74 -19.99 -9.51
N LYS A 189 9.33 -20.98 -10.19
CA LYS A 189 10.77 -21.00 -10.44
C LYS A 189 11.10 -20.16 -11.64
N TYR A 190 12.22 -19.45 -11.56
CA TYR A 190 12.69 -18.55 -12.60
C TYR A 190 13.96 -19.10 -13.26
N ASN A 191 13.84 -20.28 -13.88
CA ASN A 191 14.97 -20.94 -14.53
C ASN A 191 15.53 -20.07 -15.65
N ASN A 192 16.86 -19.92 -15.72
CA ASN A 192 17.58 -19.02 -16.64
C ASN A 192 17.32 -17.53 -16.41
N PHE A 193 16.77 -17.15 -15.25
CA PHE A 193 16.71 -15.77 -14.80
C PHE A 193 17.49 -15.61 -13.52
N TRP A 194 18.18 -14.48 -13.39
CA TRP A 194 18.52 -13.97 -12.07
C TRP A 194 17.30 -13.23 -11.53
N SER A 195 16.82 -13.60 -10.35
CA SER A 195 15.57 -13.09 -9.79
C SER A 195 15.78 -12.42 -8.44
N GLN A 196 15.14 -11.26 -8.24
CA GLN A 196 15.10 -10.56 -6.96
C GLN A 196 13.67 -10.24 -6.58
N ASP A 197 13.23 -10.78 -5.44
CA ASP A 197 11.92 -10.46 -4.88
C ASP A 197 11.93 -9.05 -4.28
N ILE A 198 10.87 -8.29 -4.55
CA ILE A 198 10.59 -7.00 -3.91
C ILE A 198 9.53 -7.27 -2.83
N PRO A 199 9.87 -7.10 -1.53
CA PRO A 199 8.94 -7.43 -0.46
C PRO A 199 7.69 -6.56 -0.51
N VAL A 200 6.52 -7.20 -0.43
CA VAL A 200 5.23 -6.54 -0.28
C VAL A 200 4.92 -6.43 1.21
N THR A 201 5.18 -5.27 1.80
CA THR A 201 4.99 -5.04 3.25
C THR A 201 3.52 -4.82 3.63
N LYS A 202 2.68 -4.37 2.68
CA LYS A 202 1.25 -4.10 2.88
C LYS A 202 0.44 -4.48 1.66
N TYR A 203 -0.66 -5.18 1.88
CA TYR A 203 -1.64 -5.54 0.86
C TYR A 203 -2.68 -4.44 0.72
N ASN A 204 -2.40 -3.47 -0.15
CA ASN A 204 -3.35 -2.40 -0.46
C ASN A 204 -4.35 -2.89 -1.50
N THR A 205 -5.64 -2.73 -1.20
CA THR A 205 -6.72 -3.05 -2.13
C THR A 205 -7.05 -1.82 -2.96
N VAL A 206 -7.04 -1.96 -4.29
CA VAL A 206 -7.33 -0.87 -5.24
C VAL A 206 -8.46 -1.29 -6.16
N ASN A 207 -9.48 -0.44 -6.32
CA ASN A 207 -10.55 -0.67 -7.28
C ASN A 207 -9.95 -0.68 -8.70
N SER A 208 -10.21 -1.75 -9.45
CA SER A 208 -9.69 -1.98 -10.79
C SER A 208 -10.76 -2.65 -11.64
N THR A 209 -10.50 -2.84 -12.93
CA THR A 209 -11.39 -3.58 -13.82
C THR A 209 -10.66 -4.82 -14.35
N TYR A 210 -11.39 -5.93 -14.45
CA TYR A 210 -10.90 -7.15 -15.07
C TYR A 210 -11.94 -7.64 -16.09
N ASN A 211 -11.54 -7.80 -17.35
CA ASN A 211 -12.43 -8.12 -18.47
C ASN A 211 -13.69 -7.22 -18.53
N GLY A 212 -13.54 -5.92 -18.29
CA GLY A 212 -14.64 -4.94 -18.31
C GLY A 212 -15.57 -4.95 -17.08
N LYS A 213 -15.40 -5.90 -16.15
CA LYS A 213 -16.17 -5.97 -14.89
C LYS A 213 -15.43 -5.25 -13.75
N PRO A 214 -16.14 -4.65 -12.79
CA PRO A 214 -15.52 -4.01 -11.63
C PRO A 214 -14.96 -5.06 -10.66
N TYR A 215 -13.70 -4.89 -10.27
CA TYR A 215 -12.96 -5.76 -9.38
C TYR A 215 -12.16 -4.96 -8.36
N ARG A 216 -11.70 -5.63 -7.31
CA ARG A 216 -10.69 -5.11 -6.38
C ARG A 216 -9.38 -5.86 -6.65
N SER A 217 -8.31 -5.14 -6.91
CA SER A 217 -6.98 -5.71 -7.16
C SER A 217 -6.08 -5.57 -5.94
N VAL A 218 -5.34 -6.64 -5.63
CA VAL A 218 -4.33 -6.68 -4.56
C VAL A 218 -3.04 -7.23 -5.13
N VAL A 219 -1.92 -6.53 -4.92
CA VAL A 219 -0.59 -7.01 -5.33
C VAL A 219 -0.07 -7.98 -4.28
N LEU A 220 0.13 -9.24 -4.65
CA LEU A 220 0.57 -10.30 -3.73
C LEU A 220 2.08 -10.50 -3.75
N LYS A 221 2.69 -10.46 -4.94
CA LYS A 221 4.14 -10.65 -5.11
C LYS A 221 4.67 -9.75 -6.23
N ARG A 222 5.88 -9.22 -6.05
CA ARG A 222 6.63 -8.49 -7.06
C ARG A 222 8.03 -9.09 -7.16
N VAL A 223 8.47 -9.37 -8.37
CA VAL A 223 9.82 -9.88 -8.65
C VAL A 223 10.39 -9.13 -9.84
N VAL A 224 11.70 -8.87 -9.79
CA VAL A 224 12.46 -8.39 -10.96
C VAL A 224 13.30 -9.56 -11.45
N LEU A 225 13.20 -9.85 -12.74
CA LEU A 225 13.87 -10.92 -13.44
C LEU A 225 14.84 -10.34 -14.46
N TYR A 226 16.04 -10.93 -14.54
CA TYR A 226 17.07 -10.61 -15.51
C TYR A 226 17.40 -11.86 -16.31
N PRO A 227 17.04 -11.93 -17.60
CA PRO A 227 17.23 -13.13 -18.41
C PRO A 227 18.72 -13.38 -18.65
N GLN A 228 19.18 -14.59 -18.32
CA GLN A 228 20.57 -15.04 -18.46
C GLN A 228 20.80 -15.83 -19.76
N LYS A 229 19.74 -16.09 -20.53
CA LYS A 229 19.80 -16.82 -21.80
C LYS A 229 18.86 -16.20 -22.82
N THR A 230 19.23 -16.28 -24.09
CA THR A 230 18.41 -15.81 -25.22
C THR A 230 17.38 -16.86 -25.66
N GLY A 231 16.34 -16.41 -26.37
CA GLY A 231 15.26 -17.28 -26.87
C GLY A 231 14.02 -17.29 -25.97
N LYS A 232 13.19 -18.32 -26.10
CA LYS A 232 11.94 -18.46 -25.36
C LYS A 232 12.22 -18.98 -23.96
N LEU A 233 12.04 -18.14 -22.95
CA LEU A 233 12.18 -18.47 -21.54
C LEU A 233 10.81 -18.52 -20.86
N ASP A 234 10.61 -19.58 -20.09
CA ASP A 234 9.35 -19.82 -19.39
C ASP A 234 9.41 -19.28 -17.97
N ILE A 235 8.32 -18.64 -17.55
CA ILE A 235 8.03 -18.29 -16.17
C ILE A 235 6.95 -19.26 -15.69
N GLU A 236 7.30 -20.08 -14.72
CA GLU A 236 6.36 -21.01 -14.10
C GLU A 236 5.18 -20.24 -13.46
N PRO A 237 3.97 -20.82 -13.46
CA PRO A 237 2.81 -20.16 -12.88
C PRO A 237 2.92 -20.07 -11.35
N LEU A 238 2.50 -18.95 -10.77
CA LEU A 238 2.18 -18.87 -9.34
C LEU A 238 0.79 -19.48 -9.11
N ALA A 239 0.68 -20.44 -8.19
CA ALA A 239 -0.58 -21.04 -7.79
C ALA A 239 -0.85 -20.79 -6.29
N LEU A 240 -2.06 -20.32 -5.99
CA LEU A 240 -2.48 -19.96 -4.64
C LEU A 240 -3.77 -20.68 -4.30
N GLU A 241 -3.89 -21.16 -3.07
CA GLU A 241 -5.17 -21.51 -2.46
C GLU A 241 -5.70 -20.30 -1.70
N VAL A 242 -6.89 -19.82 -2.06
CA VAL A 242 -7.51 -18.62 -1.52
C VAL A 242 -8.79 -19.00 -0.79
N TYR A 243 -8.92 -18.59 0.46
CA TYR A 243 -10.09 -18.80 1.30
C TYR A 243 -10.97 -17.55 1.24
N VAL A 244 -12.24 -17.73 0.90
CA VAL A 244 -13.20 -16.65 0.68
C VAL A 244 -14.51 -16.87 1.38
N ASP A 245 -15.14 -15.76 1.79
CA ASP A 245 -16.51 -15.71 2.25
C ASP A 245 -17.42 -15.27 1.09
N VAL A 246 -18.34 -16.15 0.71
CA VAL A 246 -19.25 -15.97 -0.42
C VAL A 246 -20.67 -15.74 0.09
N PRO A 247 -21.37 -14.69 -0.38
CA PRO A 247 -22.74 -14.44 0.03
C PRO A 247 -23.66 -15.54 -0.50
N THR A 248 -24.42 -16.15 0.41
CA THR A 248 -25.48 -17.10 0.04
C THR A 248 -26.79 -16.36 -0.23
N ASN A 249 -27.74 -17.04 -0.89
CA ASN A 249 -29.10 -16.52 -1.07
C ASN A 249 -29.94 -16.54 0.22
N ARG A 250 -29.38 -16.99 1.36
CA ARG A 250 -30.07 -17.04 2.64
C ARG A 250 -29.85 -15.73 3.41
N ARG A 251 -30.88 -15.31 4.14
CA ARG A 251 -30.80 -14.21 5.10
C ARG A 251 -30.96 -14.74 6.51
N ASP A 252 -30.28 -14.11 7.46
CA ASP A 252 -30.47 -14.40 8.88
C ASP A 252 -31.80 -13.82 9.38
N PHE A 253 -32.13 -14.14 10.63
CA PHE A 253 -33.35 -13.66 11.30
C PHE A 253 -33.45 -12.12 11.38
N PHE A 254 -32.33 -11.40 11.29
CA PHE A 254 -32.25 -9.94 11.31
C PHE A 254 -32.15 -9.32 9.90
N GLY A 255 -32.33 -10.12 8.84
CA GLY A 255 -32.30 -9.68 7.45
C GLY A 255 -30.90 -9.50 6.85
N GLY A 256 -29.84 -9.85 7.59
CA GLY A 256 -28.45 -9.86 7.12
C GLY A 256 -28.19 -10.97 6.10
N ARG A 257 -27.24 -10.79 5.19
CA ARG A 257 -26.82 -11.85 4.25
C ARG A 257 -25.97 -12.88 4.99
N VAL A 258 -26.29 -14.16 4.82
CA VAL A 258 -25.48 -15.28 5.35
C VAL A 258 -24.34 -15.58 4.37
N TYR A 259 -23.11 -15.70 4.86
CA TYR A 259 -21.94 -16.06 4.06
C TYR A 259 -21.55 -17.52 4.29
N ALA A 260 -21.05 -18.17 3.24
CA ALA A 260 -20.46 -19.50 3.30
C ALA A 260 -18.96 -19.39 3.00
N GLN A 261 -18.16 -20.18 3.70
CA GLN A 261 -16.72 -20.28 3.42
C GLN A 261 -16.49 -21.24 2.26
N ALA A 262 -15.65 -20.81 1.33
CA ALA A 262 -15.18 -21.61 0.20
C ALA A 262 -13.66 -21.45 0.07
N SER A 263 -13.00 -22.46 -0.47
CA SER A 263 -11.56 -22.42 -0.78
C SER A 263 -11.36 -22.67 -2.27
N LYS A 264 -10.66 -21.76 -2.95
CA LYS A 264 -10.38 -21.89 -4.38
C LYS A 264 -8.90 -21.82 -4.67
N THR A 265 -8.42 -22.79 -5.45
CA THR A 265 -7.12 -22.72 -6.10
C THR A 265 -7.19 -21.85 -7.35
N VAL A 266 -6.39 -20.79 -7.39
CA VAL A 266 -6.23 -19.89 -8.54
C VAL A 266 -4.78 -19.92 -9.02
N SER A 267 -4.58 -19.84 -10.34
CA SER A 267 -3.27 -19.84 -10.97
C SER A 267 -3.10 -18.63 -11.88
N ALA A 268 -1.91 -18.04 -11.89
CA ALA A 268 -1.55 -16.93 -12.76
C ALA A 268 -1.34 -17.32 -14.24
N GLY A 269 -1.33 -18.62 -14.53
CA GLY A 269 -0.96 -19.18 -15.82
C GLY A 269 0.54 -19.08 -16.11
N LYS A 270 1.02 -19.94 -17.02
CA LYS A 270 2.40 -19.90 -17.49
C LYS A 270 2.61 -18.68 -18.38
N ARG A 271 3.72 -17.96 -18.21
CA ARG A 271 4.10 -16.84 -19.08
C ARG A 271 5.40 -17.18 -19.82
N ILE A 272 5.52 -16.73 -21.06
CA ILE A 272 6.68 -16.99 -21.90
C ILE A 272 7.27 -15.63 -22.30
N LEU A 273 8.55 -15.43 -22.05
CA LEU A 273 9.33 -14.27 -22.50
C LEU A 273 10.17 -14.67 -23.71
N ASN A 274 10.23 -13.81 -24.72
CA ASN A 274 11.08 -14.01 -25.88
C ASN A 274 12.29 -13.08 -25.80
N VAL A 275 13.38 -13.58 -25.24
CA VAL A 275 14.58 -12.81 -24.94
C VAL A 275 15.42 -12.63 -26.21
N LYS A 276 15.65 -11.37 -26.57
CA LYS A 276 16.48 -10.99 -27.71
C LYS A 276 17.97 -11.06 -27.37
N PRO A 277 18.83 -11.53 -28.29
CA PRO A 277 20.27 -11.36 -28.16
C PRO A 277 20.63 -9.86 -28.20
N LEU A 278 21.76 -9.51 -27.60
CA LEU A 278 22.34 -8.18 -27.77
C LEU A 278 22.84 -8.05 -29.23
N PRO A 279 22.72 -6.87 -29.86
CA PRO A 279 23.19 -6.68 -31.23
C PRO A 279 24.71 -6.90 -31.35
N GLU A 280 25.18 -7.70 -32.32
CA GLU A 280 26.63 -7.85 -32.53
C GLU A 280 27.24 -6.60 -33.19
N ASN A 281 26.44 -5.87 -33.98
CA ASN A 281 26.89 -4.65 -34.64
C ASN A 281 27.10 -3.52 -33.62
N GLY A 282 28.33 -3.00 -33.56
CA GLY A 282 28.70 -1.90 -32.66
C GLY A 282 29.05 -2.34 -31.24
N LYS A 283 29.16 -3.66 -30.98
CA LYS A 283 29.61 -4.21 -29.71
C LYS A 283 31.11 -3.91 -29.49
N PRO A 284 31.48 -3.14 -28.46
CA PRO A 284 32.88 -2.86 -28.16
C PRO A 284 33.61 -4.11 -27.67
N GLU A 285 34.92 -4.23 -27.93
CA GLU A 285 35.74 -5.35 -27.46
C GLU A 285 35.73 -5.48 -25.93
N ASN A 286 35.74 -4.35 -25.22
CA ASN A 286 35.71 -4.28 -23.74
C ASN A 286 34.29 -4.31 -23.15
N PHE A 287 33.35 -4.98 -23.80
CA PHE A 287 31.97 -5.04 -23.30
C PHE A 287 31.82 -6.04 -22.14
N GLY A 288 31.81 -5.54 -20.91
CA GLY A 288 31.70 -6.34 -19.68
C GLY A 288 30.29 -6.85 -19.32
N GLY A 289 29.32 -6.81 -20.24
CA GLY A 289 27.95 -7.30 -20.00
C GLY A 289 26.99 -6.29 -19.36
N ALA A 290 27.36 -5.00 -19.28
CA ALA A 290 26.53 -3.95 -18.70
C ALA A 290 25.35 -3.57 -19.62
N VAL A 291 24.13 -3.67 -19.11
CA VAL A 291 22.86 -3.40 -19.81
C VAL A 291 22.00 -2.46 -18.96
N GLY A 292 21.72 -1.27 -19.49
CA GLY A 292 20.96 -0.22 -18.80
C GLY A 292 21.51 1.18 -19.09
N GLN A 293 21.31 2.09 -18.14
CA GLN A 293 21.79 3.46 -18.18
C GLN A 293 22.74 3.70 -17.03
N PHE A 294 23.98 4.07 -17.38
CA PHE A 294 25.06 4.16 -16.42
C PHE A 294 25.86 5.45 -16.59
N ASN A 295 26.44 5.87 -15.48
CA ASN A 295 27.46 6.89 -15.37
C ASN A 295 28.73 6.24 -14.78
N PHE A 296 29.88 6.65 -15.28
CA PHE A 296 31.18 6.07 -14.95
C PHE A 296 32.10 7.13 -14.39
N ASN A 297 32.78 6.83 -13.29
CA ASN A 297 33.69 7.76 -12.64
C ASN A 297 34.90 7.01 -12.07
N VAL A 298 36.08 7.59 -12.23
CA VAL A 298 37.33 7.07 -11.69
C VAL A 298 37.97 8.16 -10.85
N LYS A 299 38.31 7.85 -9.60
CA LYS A 299 38.88 8.80 -8.64
C LYS A 299 40.06 8.19 -7.94
N THR A 300 41.02 9.02 -7.56
CA THR A 300 42.14 8.64 -6.71
C THR A 300 42.06 9.40 -5.39
N SER A 301 42.47 8.77 -4.28
CA SER A 301 42.48 9.42 -2.97
C SER A 301 43.50 10.57 -2.90
N LYS A 302 44.63 10.42 -3.59
CA LYS A 302 45.71 11.40 -3.73
C LYS A 302 46.28 11.35 -5.14
N THR A 303 46.81 12.47 -5.62
CA THR A 303 47.56 12.57 -6.89
C THR A 303 49.04 12.86 -6.68
N SER A 304 49.44 13.22 -5.46
CA SER A 304 50.84 13.45 -5.08
C SER A 304 51.13 12.72 -3.77
N LEU A 305 52.18 11.91 -3.76
CA LEU A 305 52.56 11.06 -2.62
C LEU A 305 54.06 10.71 -2.65
N ASN A 306 54.54 10.05 -1.60
CA ASN A 306 55.91 9.53 -1.54
C ASN A 306 55.98 8.08 -2.03
N ALA A 307 57.17 7.60 -2.41
CA ALA A 307 57.38 6.19 -2.76
C ALA A 307 57.07 5.30 -1.55
N SER A 308 56.56 4.09 -1.82
CA SER A 308 56.03 3.15 -0.82
C SER A 308 54.79 3.64 -0.05
N GLU A 309 54.28 4.85 -0.30
CA GLU A 309 52.99 5.29 0.23
C GLU A 309 51.85 4.74 -0.64
N SER A 310 50.81 4.19 -0.03
CA SER A 310 49.66 3.67 -0.78
C SER A 310 48.67 4.77 -1.16
N LEU A 311 48.13 4.72 -2.39
CA LEU A 311 46.96 5.46 -2.81
C LEU A 311 45.79 4.51 -3.12
N GLN A 312 44.57 5.01 -3.03
CA GLN A 312 43.38 4.26 -3.44
C GLN A 312 42.86 4.81 -4.76
N ALA A 313 42.67 3.95 -5.76
CA ALA A 313 41.97 4.27 -7.00
C ALA A 313 40.59 3.59 -6.99
N THR A 314 39.53 4.39 -6.95
CA THR A 314 38.15 3.94 -6.96
C THR A 314 37.59 4.01 -8.38
N VAL A 315 37.22 2.86 -8.93
CA VAL A 315 36.48 2.72 -10.19
C VAL A 315 35.00 2.53 -9.85
N GLU A 316 34.18 3.52 -10.15
CA GLU A 316 32.77 3.58 -9.75
C GLU A 316 31.83 3.62 -10.97
N VAL A 317 30.84 2.72 -10.99
CA VAL A 317 29.70 2.78 -11.90
C VAL A 317 28.43 3.04 -11.09
N SER A 318 27.65 4.03 -11.52
CA SER A 318 26.37 4.37 -10.93
C SER A 318 25.28 4.39 -12.00
N GLY A 319 24.06 3.99 -11.67
CA GLY A 319 22.97 4.03 -12.65
C GLY A 319 21.83 3.06 -12.38
N LYS A 320 21.14 2.69 -13.45
CA LYS A 320 19.99 1.79 -13.46
C LYS A 320 20.20 0.71 -14.53
N GLY A 321 20.16 -0.56 -14.14
CA GLY A 321 20.44 -1.67 -15.05
C GLY A 321 20.69 -2.98 -14.33
N ASN A 322 21.59 -3.80 -14.85
CA ASN A 322 22.00 -5.09 -14.29
C ASN A 322 23.24 -4.99 -13.37
N LEU A 323 23.23 -4.09 -12.39
CA LEU A 323 24.40 -3.71 -11.56
C LEU A 323 25.18 -4.88 -10.93
N LYS A 324 24.51 -5.99 -10.62
CA LYS A 324 25.13 -7.18 -10.01
C LYS A 324 25.60 -8.25 -11.01
N LEU A 325 25.41 -8.00 -12.31
CA LEU A 325 25.55 -9.01 -13.37
C LEU A 325 26.56 -8.61 -14.46
N PHE A 326 27.35 -7.56 -14.23
CA PHE A 326 28.45 -7.16 -15.12
C PHE A 326 29.74 -7.01 -14.32
N GLN A 327 30.87 -7.04 -15.03
CA GLN A 327 32.19 -6.81 -14.44
C GLN A 327 32.66 -5.38 -14.71
N LEU A 328 33.30 -4.76 -13.71
CA LEU A 328 33.92 -3.46 -13.84
C LEU A 328 35.24 -3.58 -14.63
N PRO A 329 35.59 -2.59 -15.46
CA PRO A 329 36.85 -2.59 -16.17
C PRO A 329 38.03 -2.43 -15.19
N GLU A 330 39.10 -3.19 -15.43
CA GLU A 330 40.32 -3.13 -14.65
C GLU A 330 41.25 -2.02 -15.18
N PRO A 331 41.95 -1.28 -14.30
CA PRO A 331 42.90 -0.26 -14.71
C PRO A 331 44.20 -0.87 -15.24
N GLU A 332 44.60 -0.53 -16.46
CA GLU A 332 45.92 -0.87 -17.00
C GLU A 332 46.97 0.10 -16.42
N LEU A 333 47.83 -0.38 -15.52
CA LEU A 333 48.79 0.44 -14.79
C LEU A 333 50.24 0.08 -15.16
N PRO A 334 51.18 1.06 -15.17
CA PRO A 334 52.60 0.77 -15.39
C PRO A 334 53.17 -0.21 -14.35
N SER A 335 54.12 -1.06 -14.75
CA SER A 335 54.74 -2.08 -13.89
C SER A 335 55.49 -1.53 -12.67
N ALA A 336 55.76 -0.23 -12.64
CA ALA A 336 56.36 0.46 -11.49
C ALA A 336 55.36 0.68 -10.33
N LEU A 337 54.07 0.44 -10.57
CA LEU A 337 53.00 0.50 -9.58
C LEU A 337 52.60 -0.91 -9.18
N GLU A 338 52.80 -1.25 -7.91
CA GLU A 338 52.28 -2.51 -7.35
C GLU A 338 50.79 -2.32 -7.06
N VAL A 339 49.95 -3.21 -7.59
CA VAL A 339 48.48 -3.13 -7.50
C VAL A 339 47.97 -4.33 -6.72
N TYR A 340 47.26 -4.07 -5.64
CA TYR A 340 46.60 -5.10 -4.84
C TYR A 340 45.20 -5.39 -5.38
N GLU A 341 44.69 -6.59 -5.06
CA GLU A 341 43.31 -6.97 -5.40
C GLU A 341 42.31 -5.92 -4.87
N PRO A 342 41.33 -5.51 -5.68
CA PRO A 342 40.40 -4.46 -5.30
C PRO A 342 39.40 -4.95 -4.25
N GLU A 343 39.00 -4.05 -3.36
CA GLU A 343 37.82 -4.24 -2.52
C GLU A 343 36.56 -3.87 -3.31
N TYR A 344 35.63 -4.81 -3.46
CA TYR A 344 34.34 -4.61 -4.14
C TYR A 344 33.28 -4.11 -3.15
N ASP A 345 32.69 -2.95 -3.44
CA ASP A 345 31.56 -2.39 -2.68
C ASP A 345 30.33 -2.24 -3.58
N GLU A 346 29.18 -2.69 -3.08
CA GLU A 346 27.89 -2.60 -3.76
C GLU A 346 26.82 -1.94 -2.88
N ASN A 347 26.20 -0.88 -3.43
CA ASN A 347 25.03 -0.24 -2.85
C ASN A 347 23.92 -0.21 -3.89
N VAL A 348 23.17 -1.31 -3.97
CA VAL A 348 22.14 -1.53 -4.98
C VAL A 348 20.77 -1.72 -4.35
N ARG A 349 19.77 -0.97 -4.84
CA ARG A 349 18.36 -1.12 -4.49
C ARG A 349 17.56 -1.65 -5.68
N THR A 350 16.63 -2.57 -5.41
CA THR A 350 15.75 -3.13 -6.44
C THR A 350 14.36 -2.52 -6.34
N THR A 351 13.87 -1.98 -7.45
CA THR A 351 12.54 -1.35 -7.56
C THR A 351 11.75 -2.01 -8.68
N SER A 352 10.45 -1.69 -8.82
CA SER A 352 9.63 -2.19 -9.94
C SER A 352 10.16 -1.80 -11.33
N SER A 353 11.12 -0.88 -11.41
CA SER A 353 11.75 -0.45 -12.66
C SER A 353 13.08 -1.16 -12.95
N GLY A 354 13.54 -2.05 -12.07
CA GLY A 354 14.85 -2.67 -12.09
C GLY A 354 15.73 -2.26 -10.90
N MET A 355 16.98 -2.72 -10.92
CA MET A 355 18.02 -2.29 -9.99
C MET A 355 18.50 -0.88 -10.31
N SER A 356 18.80 -0.13 -9.26
CA SER A 356 19.50 1.14 -9.34
C SER A 356 20.47 1.27 -8.17
N GLY A 357 21.55 2.02 -8.32
CA GLY A 357 22.56 2.15 -7.28
C GLY A 357 23.96 2.36 -7.81
N THR A 358 24.94 1.98 -7.01
CA THR A 358 26.37 2.16 -7.29
C THR A 358 27.14 0.88 -7.00
N VAL A 359 28.10 0.54 -7.86
CA VAL A 359 29.08 -0.54 -7.65
C VAL A 359 30.48 0.04 -7.84
N LYS A 360 31.42 -0.33 -6.98
CA LYS A 360 32.78 0.24 -6.97
C LYS A 360 33.84 -0.82 -6.72
N ASN A 361 34.97 -0.70 -7.40
CA ASN A 361 36.22 -1.39 -7.09
C ASN A 361 37.22 -0.38 -6.52
N ASN A 362 37.71 -0.63 -5.31
CA ASN A 362 38.76 0.16 -4.67
C ASN A 362 40.11 -0.56 -4.80
N TYR A 363 40.95 -0.13 -5.75
CA TYR A 363 42.30 -0.64 -5.93
C TYR A 363 43.26 0.08 -4.98
N THR A 364 44.07 -0.68 -4.26
CA THR A 364 45.19 -0.13 -3.49
C THR A 364 46.45 -0.20 -4.35
N ILE A 365 47.07 0.95 -4.61
CA ILE A 365 48.21 1.08 -5.52
C ILE A 365 49.41 1.65 -4.74
N VAL A 366 50.58 1.01 -4.87
CA VAL A 366 51.82 1.40 -4.19
C VAL A 366 52.92 1.65 -5.22
N PRO A 367 53.42 2.89 -5.37
CA PRO A 367 54.53 3.20 -6.26
C PRO A 367 55.87 2.85 -5.61
N ALA A 368 56.74 2.13 -6.33
CA ALA A 368 58.06 1.77 -5.82
C ALA A 368 59.12 2.89 -5.96
N TYR A 369 59.05 3.69 -7.03
CA TYR A 369 60.09 4.65 -7.39
C TYR A 369 59.56 6.06 -7.61
N ARG A 370 60.41 7.07 -7.37
CA ARG A 370 60.12 8.48 -7.67
C ARG A 370 59.89 8.68 -9.18
N GLY A 371 58.83 9.39 -9.55
CA GLY A 371 58.47 9.62 -10.94
C GLY A 371 57.04 10.09 -11.14
N LYS A 372 56.65 10.29 -12.41
CA LYS A 372 55.28 10.61 -12.80
C LYS A 372 54.69 9.41 -13.53
N TYR A 373 53.63 8.83 -12.96
CA TYR A 373 52.96 7.67 -13.53
C TYR A 373 51.56 8.06 -14.01
N PRO A 374 51.27 7.96 -15.31
CA PRO A 374 49.91 8.13 -15.81
C PRO A 374 49.06 6.92 -15.43
N ILE A 375 47.84 7.17 -14.95
CA ILE A 375 46.74 6.21 -14.94
C ILE A 375 45.91 6.50 -16.20
N PRO A 376 46.01 5.68 -17.26
CA PRO A 376 45.28 5.89 -18.49
C PRO A 376 43.77 5.95 -18.29
N GLY A 377 43.08 6.67 -19.16
CA GLY A 377 41.62 6.73 -19.15
C GLY A 377 41.00 5.35 -19.37
N ILE A 378 40.19 4.90 -18.40
CA ILE A 378 39.53 3.60 -18.43
C ILE A 378 38.26 3.72 -19.27
N LYS A 379 38.03 2.76 -20.17
CA LYS A 379 36.83 2.71 -21.03
C LYS A 379 35.79 1.79 -20.42
N PHE A 380 34.61 2.32 -20.12
CA PHE A 380 33.44 1.55 -19.70
C PHE A 380 32.38 1.54 -20.80
N SER A 381 32.03 0.36 -21.29
CA SER A 381 31.04 0.19 -22.35
C SER A 381 29.78 -0.51 -21.84
N TYR A 382 28.61 0.01 -22.20
CA TYR A 382 27.32 -0.56 -21.85
C TYR A 382 26.33 -0.50 -23.03
N PHE A 383 25.33 -1.37 -22.99
CA PHE A 383 24.22 -1.36 -23.93
C PHE A 383 23.02 -0.64 -23.30
N ASP A 384 22.49 0.37 -23.98
CA ASP A 384 21.29 1.08 -23.55
C ASP A 384 20.04 0.50 -24.24
N PRO A 385 19.14 -0.20 -23.53
CA PRO A 385 17.94 -0.80 -24.13
C PRO A 385 16.96 0.22 -24.71
N GLU A 386 16.97 1.47 -24.21
CA GLU A 386 16.07 2.52 -24.68
C GLU A 386 16.51 3.04 -26.05
N THR A 387 17.81 3.35 -26.21
CA THR A 387 18.36 3.80 -27.50
C THR A 387 18.74 2.64 -28.43
N LYS A 388 18.78 1.40 -27.91
CA LYS A 388 19.21 0.17 -28.60
C LYS A 388 20.61 0.29 -29.20
N THR A 389 21.49 1.05 -28.54
CA THR A 389 22.86 1.31 -28.99
C THR A 389 23.86 1.08 -27.86
N TYR A 390 25.08 0.74 -28.25
CA TYR A 390 26.21 0.70 -27.31
C TYR A 390 26.72 2.12 -27.06
N LYS A 391 27.06 2.40 -25.80
CA LYS A 391 27.67 3.65 -25.35
C LYS A 391 28.95 3.32 -24.60
N THR A 392 30.01 4.07 -24.89
CA THR A 392 31.30 3.96 -24.21
C THR A 392 31.60 5.28 -23.53
N ILE A 393 31.85 5.23 -22.22
CA ILE A 393 32.29 6.37 -21.41
C ILE A 393 33.75 6.12 -21.05
N THR A 394 34.60 7.10 -21.34
CA THR A 394 36.03 7.05 -21.01
C THR A 394 36.28 7.99 -19.83
N SER A 395 36.99 7.52 -18.80
CA SER A 395 37.43 8.38 -17.70
C SER A 395 38.58 9.30 -18.14
N ASN A 396 38.78 10.37 -17.40
CA ASN A 396 39.96 11.21 -17.58
C ASN A 396 41.23 10.46 -17.16
N GLU A 397 42.33 10.77 -17.81
CA GLU A 397 43.67 10.34 -17.38
C GLU A 397 44.05 11.05 -16.07
N ILE A 398 44.64 10.31 -15.14
CA ILE A 398 45.06 10.83 -13.83
C ILE A 398 46.57 10.67 -13.69
N MET A 399 47.29 11.78 -13.55
CA MET A 399 48.73 11.76 -13.33
C MET A 399 49.05 11.63 -11.84
N ILE A 400 49.73 10.55 -11.47
CA ILE A 400 50.26 10.33 -10.12
C ILE A 400 51.70 10.84 -10.05
N ASN A 401 51.96 11.79 -9.16
CA ASN A 401 53.27 12.39 -8.95
C ASN A 401 53.91 11.85 -7.66
N VAL A 402 54.96 11.05 -7.80
CA VAL A 402 55.73 10.51 -6.67
C VAL A 402 56.90 11.43 -6.41
N VAL A 403 56.83 12.19 -5.32
CA VAL A 403 57.73 13.34 -5.07
C VAL A 403 59.08 12.90 -4.53
N GLU A 404 59.07 11.97 -3.57
CA GLU A 404 60.25 11.46 -2.85
C GLU A 404 60.35 9.94 -3.00
N GLY A 405 61.57 9.40 -3.09
CA GLY A 405 61.80 7.96 -3.23
C GLY A 405 63.07 7.61 -4.02
N PRO A 406 63.46 6.33 -4.03
CA PRO A 406 64.58 5.87 -4.86
C PRO A 406 64.28 6.13 -6.34
N THR A 407 65.30 6.56 -7.08
CA THR A 407 65.23 6.70 -8.54
C THR A 407 65.65 5.38 -9.19
N ALA A 408 64.91 4.93 -10.20
CA ALA A 408 65.13 3.64 -10.87
C ALA A 408 66.49 3.49 -11.61
N ASN A 409 67.40 4.49 -11.52
CA ASN A 409 68.67 4.55 -12.26
C ASN A 409 69.94 4.48 -11.39
N ASP A 410 69.86 4.17 -10.10
CA ASP A 410 71.06 4.11 -9.23
C ASP A 410 71.80 2.76 -9.20
N ASP A 411 71.43 1.78 -10.04
CA ASP A 411 72.11 0.48 -10.12
C ASP A 411 73.30 0.42 -11.10
N ASN A 412 73.86 1.57 -11.50
CA ASN A 412 75.10 1.62 -12.27
C ASN A 412 76.10 2.60 -11.68
N SER A 413 76.72 2.25 -10.55
CA SER A 413 78.13 2.59 -10.27
C SER A 413 78.71 1.83 -9.08
N ALA A 414 80.00 1.52 -9.21
CA ALA A 414 80.94 1.01 -8.23
C ALA A 414 80.92 -0.50 -7.92
N SER A 415 81.49 -1.27 -8.86
CA SER A 415 82.31 -2.43 -8.49
C SER A 415 83.52 -1.96 -7.68
N THR A 416 83.52 -2.23 -6.37
CA THR A 416 84.75 -2.27 -5.58
C THR A 416 84.72 -3.52 -4.70
N SER A 417 85.65 -4.44 -4.98
CA SER A 417 85.95 -5.62 -4.18
C SER A 417 86.30 -5.22 -2.74
N GLY A 418 85.52 -5.68 -1.78
CA GLY A 418 85.81 -5.49 -0.36
C GLY A 418 84.75 -6.08 0.54
N THR A 419 85.02 -7.30 1.02
CA THR A 419 84.39 -7.95 2.20
C THR A 419 82.86 -8.06 2.17
N GLN A 420 82.38 -9.28 1.89
CA GLN A 420 81.00 -9.71 2.08
C GLN A 420 80.56 -9.51 3.54
N LYS A 421 80.02 -8.33 3.86
CA LYS A 421 79.00 -8.20 4.89
C LYS A 421 77.68 -8.41 4.17
N ILE A 422 77.04 -9.55 4.43
CA ILE A 422 75.66 -9.78 4.05
C ILE A 422 74.85 -8.67 4.73
N ALA A 423 74.43 -7.69 3.94
CA ALA A 423 73.41 -6.75 4.38
C ALA A 423 72.14 -7.58 4.55
N VAL A 424 71.72 -7.74 5.80
CA VAL A 424 70.43 -8.33 6.13
C VAL A 424 69.38 -7.40 5.53
N ASN A 425 68.81 -7.81 4.40
CA ASN A 425 67.59 -7.21 3.87
C ASN A 425 66.51 -7.38 4.94
N THR A 426 66.18 -6.29 5.64
CA THR A 426 65.05 -6.23 6.57
C THR A 426 63.71 -6.18 5.82
N ASN A 427 63.61 -6.84 4.67
CA ASN A 427 62.37 -7.03 3.89
C ASN A 427 61.59 -8.23 4.43
N THR A 428 61.41 -8.27 5.75
CA THR A 428 60.30 -8.99 6.36
C THR A 428 59.43 -7.92 6.99
N ASN A 429 58.39 -7.51 6.26
CA ASN A 429 57.22 -6.81 6.78
C ASN A 429 56.55 -7.66 7.88
N GLN A 430 57.18 -7.77 9.06
CA GLN A 430 56.59 -8.36 10.25
C GLN A 430 56.06 -7.29 11.22
N PHE A 431 56.02 -6.04 10.79
CA PHE A 431 55.37 -4.97 11.55
C PHE A 431 54.15 -4.49 10.77
N HIS A 432 52.98 -5.08 11.09
CA HIS A 432 51.70 -4.41 10.83
C HIS A 432 51.73 -3.01 11.46
N PHE A 433 51.05 -2.05 10.82
CA PHE A 433 50.92 -0.68 11.28
C PHE A 433 50.67 -0.58 12.79
N ILE A 434 51.47 0.21 13.50
CA ILE A 434 51.28 0.47 14.93
C ILE A 434 49.93 1.14 15.09
N LYS A 435 48.97 0.43 15.70
CA LYS A 435 47.63 0.95 15.98
C LYS A 435 47.75 2.07 17.00
N VAL A 436 47.87 3.31 16.51
CA VAL A 436 48.18 4.52 17.31
C VAL A 436 47.13 4.79 18.41
N ASN A 437 45.90 4.30 18.19
CA ASN A 437 44.82 4.31 19.18
C ASN A 437 44.46 2.86 19.55
N PRO A 438 45.02 2.32 20.63
CA PRO A 438 44.74 0.96 21.03
C PRO A 438 43.35 0.93 21.70
N ASN A 439 42.45 0.07 21.21
CA ASN A 439 41.11 -0.11 21.79
C ASN A 439 41.22 -1.00 23.05
N LEU A 440 41.97 -0.51 24.04
CA LEU A 440 42.28 -1.24 25.26
C LEU A 440 41.10 -1.13 26.21
N THR A 441 40.49 -2.27 26.52
CA THR A 441 39.55 -2.40 27.63
C THR A 441 40.33 -2.72 28.90
N SER A 442 39.97 -2.08 30.02
CA SER A 442 40.57 -2.37 31.33
C SER A 442 40.47 -3.86 31.68
N ILE A 443 41.61 -4.48 32.01
CA ILE A 443 41.65 -5.86 32.52
C ILE A 443 40.93 -5.90 33.87
N GLY A 444 39.87 -6.71 33.96
CA GLY A 444 39.02 -6.83 35.15
C GLY A 444 37.59 -6.29 35.01
N GLN A 445 37.11 -5.99 33.78
CA GLN A 445 35.67 -5.73 33.58
C GLN A 445 34.87 -6.94 34.06
N LYS A 446 33.92 -6.70 34.98
CA LYS A 446 33.05 -7.74 35.50
C LYS A 446 32.27 -8.33 34.32
N PRO A 447 32.33 -9.65 34.08
CA PRO A 447 31.66 -10.25 32.94
C PRO A 447 30.16 -9.96 33.02
N PHE A 448 29.55 -9.68 31.86
CA PHE A 448 28.11 -9.46 31.77
C PHE A 448 27.34 -10.68 32.28
N PHE A 449 27.77 -11.88 31.86
CA PHE A 449 27.28 -13.16 32.34
C PHE A 449 27.60 -13.34 33.83
N GLY A 450 26.56 -13.54 34.64
CA GLY A 450 26.66 -13.64 36.10
C GLY A 450 26.53 -12.32 36.86
N SER A 451 26.44 -11.18 36.17
CA SER A 451 26.12 -9.90 36.81
C SER A 451 24.67 -9.87 37.33
N LYS A 452 24.41 -9.07 38.37
CA LYS A 452 23.05 -8.84 38.89
C LYS A 452 22.10 -8.32 37.80
N LEU A 453 22.64 -7.58 36.84
CA LEU A 453 21.88 -7.04 35.71
C LEU A 453 21.48 -8.14 34.74
N PHE A 454 22.40 -9.06 34.39
CA PHE A 454 22.08 -10.24 33.57
C PHE A 454 20.99 -11.12 34.22
N LEU A 455 21.13 -11.41 35.52
CA LEU A 455 20.11 -12.14 36.29
C LEU A 455 18.77 -11.40 36.32
N GLY A 456 18.79 -10.08 36.48
CA GLY A 456 17.59 -9.24 36.41
C GLY A 456 16.93 -9.25 35.04
N LEU A 457 17.71 -9.24 33.95
CA LEU A 457 17.18 -9.29 32.58
C LEU A 457 16.63 -10.68 32.22
N LEU A 458 17.23 -11.73 32.78
CA LEU A 458 16.81 -13.12 32.59
C LEU A 458 15.53 -13.46 33.38
N LEU A 459 15.47 -13.08 34.66
CA LEU A 459 14.35 -13.42 35.54
C LEU A 459 13.24 -12.37 35.56
N GLY A 460 13.53 -11.13 35.17
CA GLY A 460 12.58 -10.02 35.14
C GLY A 460 11.32 -10.31 34.31
N PRO A 461 11.43 -10.81 33.06
CA PRO A 461 10.27 -11.20 32.27
C PRO A 461 9.41 -12.26 32.94
N LEU A 462 10.03 -13.22 33.64
CA LEU A 462 9.31 -14.29 34.34
C LEU A 462 8.55 -13.75 35.57
N ALA A 463 9.13 -12.80 36.30
CA ALA A 463 8.49 -12.13 37.44
C ALA A 463 7.33 -11.20 37.01
N LEU A 464 7.33 -10.69 35.78
CA LEU A 464 6.24 -9.84 35.26
C LEU A 464 4.97 -10.63 34.93
N ILE A 465 5.06 -11.93 34.66
CA ILE A 465 3.92 -12.80 34.34
C ILE A 465 2.85 -12.82 35.45
N PRO A 466 3.17 -13.14 36.72
CA PRO A 466 2.16 -13.13 37.79
C PRO A 466 1.58 -11.72 38.04
N LEU A 467 2.39 -10.67 37.87
CA LEU A 467 1.94 -9.29 38.03
C LEU A 467 0.95 -8.89 36.92
N PHE A 468 1.19 -9.34 35.69
CA PHE A 468 0.26 -9.19 34.57
C PHE A 468 -1.05 -9.97 34.77
N ILE A 469 -0.96 -11.20 35.32
CA ILE A 469 -2.15 -12.01 35.64
C ILE A 469 -3.01 -11.33 36.71
N LEU A 470 -2.39 -10.83 37.79
CA LEU A 470 -3.09 -10.08 38.84
C LEU A 470 -3.74 -8.80 38.30
N PHE A 471 -3.03 -8.08 37.42
CA PHE A 471 -3.57 -6.89 36.78
C PHE A 471 -4.78 -7.23 35.88
N ARG A 472 -4.70 -8.31 35.11
CA ARG A 472 -5.80 -8.78 34.26
C ARG A 472 -7.00 -9.22 35.08
N LYS A 473 -6.78 -9.90 36.22
CA LYS A 473 -7.85 -10.31 37.14
C LYS A 473 -8.58 -9.10 37.73
N LYS A 474 -7.84 -8.11 38.26
CA LYS A 474 -8.41 -6.85 38.76
C LYS A 474 -9.13 -6.06 37.67
N ARG A 475 -8.64 -6.09 36.43
CA ARG A 475 -9.29 -5.41 35.30
C ARG A 475 -10.60 -6.11 34.89
N LYS A 476 -10.64 -7.44 34.93
CA LYS A 476 -11.84 -8.25 34.65
C LYS A 476 -12.93 -8.01 35.69
N GLU A 477 -12.56 -7.99 36.98
CA GLU A 477 -13.48 -7.64 38.08
C GLU A 477 -14.06 -6.24 37.90
N LYS A 478 -13.22 -5.25 37.52
CA LYS A 478 -13.71 -3.91 37.22
C LYS A 478 -14.62 -3.85 35.99
N SER A 479 -14.38 -4.63 34.94
CA SER A 479 -15.24 -4.61 33.75
C SER A 479 -16.60 -5.28 33.95
N LEU A 480 -16.71 -6.19 34.92
CA LEU A 480 -17.97 -6.88 35.24
C LEU A 480 -18.93 -6.00 36.06
N ASP A 481 -18.41 -5.02 36.79
CA ASP A 481 -19.20 -4.05 37.55
C ASP A 481 -19.67 -2.87 36.68
N VAL A 482 -20.76 -3.08 35.94
CA VAL A 482 -21.36 -2.06 35.06
C VAL A 482 -21.88 -0.87 35.86
N GLU A 483 -22.48 -1.11 37.03
CA GLU A 483 -23.03 -0.06 37.89
C GLU A 483 -21.95 0.80 38.53
N GLY A 484 -20.93 0.20 39.16
CA GLY A 484 -19.84 0.94 39.78
C GLY A 484 -18.97 1.67 38.76
N ASN A 485 -18.86 1.17 37.52
CA ASN A 485 -18.22 1.92 36.44
C ASN A 485 -19.04 3.13 35.99
N ARG A 486 -20.36 3.00 35.86
CA ARG A 486 -21.27 4.14 35.61
C ARG A 486 -21.15 5.19 36.71
N LEU A 487 -21.08 4.76 37.97
CA LEU A 487 -20.95 5.65 39.13
C LEU A 487 -19.58 6.36 39.19
N ARG A 488 -18.48 5.62 38.97
CA ARG A 488 -17.12 6.18 38.91
C ARG A 488 -16.94 7.15 37.75
N THR A 489 -17.53 6.85 36.58
CA THR A 489 -17.47 7.76 35.42
C THR A 489 -18.28 9.02 35.66
N ALA A 490 -19.48 8.93 36.22
CA ALA A 490 -20.30 10.08 36.60
C ALA A 490 -19.60 10.97 37.65
N ASN A 491 -19.03 10.38 38.71
CA ASN A 491 -18.22 11.11 39.71
C ASN A 491 -16.98 11.79 39.10
N ARG A 492 -16.30 11.10 38.18
CA ARG A 492 -15.15 11.68 37.46
C ARG A 492 -15.57 12.84 36.59
N LEU A 493 -16.71 12.75 35.91
CA LEU A 493 -17.27 13.81 35.08
C LEU A 493 -17.72 15.00 35.93
N ALA A 494 -18.40 14.78 37.06
CA ALA A 494 -18.78 15.85 37.99
C ALA A 494 -17.55 16.67 38.44
N ARG A 495 -16.48 16.00 38.90
CA ARG A 495 -15.22 16.67 39.29
C ARG A 495 -14.54 17.39 38.13
N LYS A 496 -14.55 16.79 36.93
CA LYS A 496 -14.00 17.40 35.71
C LYS A 496 -14.75 18.69 35.35
N TYR A 497 -16.08 18.67 35.40
CA TYR A 497 -16.90 19.82 35.05
C TYR A 497 -16.86 20.92 36.12
N LEU A 498 -16.77 20.59 37.42
CA LEU A 498 -16.44 21.57 38.47
C LEU A 498 -15.09 22.24 38.23
N GLY A 499 -14.06 21.45 37.89
CA GLY A 499 -12.75 21.98 37.52
C GLY A 499 -12.79 22.86 36.26
N LYS A 500 -13.66 22.54 35.30
CA LYS A 500 -13.89 23.35 34.10
C LYS A 500 -14.61 24.65 34.44
N ALA A 501 -15.64 24.62 35.29
CA ALA A 501 -16.35 25.80 35.76
C ALA A 501 -15.38 26.76 36.47
N LYS A 502 -14.51 26.26 37.36
CA LYS A 502 -13.47 27.09 38.01
C LYS A 502 -12.57 27.83 37.03
N LYS A 503 -12.22 27.20 35.91
CA LYS A 503 -11.34 27.80 34.87
C LYS A 503 -12.06 28.80 33.97
N GLN A 504 -13.39 28.77 33.92
CA GLN A 504 -14.20 29.61 33.04
C GLN A 504 -14.83 30.82 33.78
N LEU A 505 -14.34 31.13 34.97
CA LEU A 505 -14.71 32.36 35.68
C LEU A 505 -14.38 33.58 34.80
N GLY A 506 -15.41 34.35 34.44
CA GLY A 506 -15.32 35.47 33.49
C GLY A 506 -16.07 35.25 32.18
N ASN A 507 -16.34 33.99 31.80
CA ASN A 507 -17.20 33.65 30.67
C ASN A 507 -18.51 33.03 31.18
N LYS A 508 -19.56 33.84 31.22
CA LYS A 508 -20.87 33.50 31.80
C LYS A 508 -21.46 32.21 31.24
N GLU A 509 -21.62 32.12 29.92
CA GLU A 509 -22.30 30.98 29.29
C GLU A 509 -21.54 29.68 29.51
N ALA A 510 -20.22 29.72 29.34
CA ALA A 510 -19.36 28.56 29.52
C ALA A 510 -19.22 28.13 31.00
N PHE A 511 -19.33 29.08 31.94
CA PHE A 511 -19.29 28.81 33.37
C PHE A 511 -20.56 28.07 33.83
N TYR A 512 -21.74 28.61 33.53
CA TYR A 512 -23.00 28.01 34.00
C TYR A 512 -23.33 26.70 33.27
N ASP A 513 -23.00 26.53 31.99
CA ASP A 513 -23.13 25.22 31.31
C ASP A 513 -22.20 24.16 31.96
N ALA A 514 -20.99 24.54 32.35
CA ALA A 514 -20.09 23.63 33.06
C ALA A 514 -20.57 23.31 34.49
N LEU A 515 -21.16 24.29 35.19
CA LEU A 515 -21.69 24.12 36.55
C LEU A 515 -22.95 23.23 36.56
N GLU A 516 -23.89 23.47 35.64
CA GLU A 516 -25.10 22.65 35.46
C GLU A 516 -24.74 21.19 35.13
N ARG A 517 -23.81 20.98 34.19
CA ARG A 517 -23.30 19.63 33.87
C ARG A 517 -22.62 18.97 35.06
N ALA A 518 -21.95 19.73 35.92
CA ALA A 518 -21.34 19.19 37.13
C ALA A 518 -22.40 18.69 38.13
N LEU A 519 -23.43 19.50 38.39
CA LEU A 519 -24.54 19.18 39.30
C LEU A 519 -25.34 17.97 38.77
N HIS A 520 -25.65 17.93 37.48
CA HIS A 520 -26.34 16.80 36.88
C HIS A 520 -25.55 15.49 36.95
N ASN A 521 -24.25 15.53 36.64
CA ASN A 521 -23.42 14.31 36.74
C ASN A 521 -23.22 13.88 38.20
N TYR A 522 -23.24 14.82 39.15
CA TYR A 522 -23.19 14.51 40.58
C TYR A 522 -24.45 13.77 41.05
N LEU A 523 -25.64 14.30 40.75
CA LEU A 523 -26.91 13.63 41.09
C LEU A 523 -27.04 12.27 40.41
N LYS A 524 -26.62 12.16 39.15
CA LYS A 524 -26.57 10.87 38.43
C LYS A 524 -25.66 9.85 39.14
N ALA A 525 -24.55 10.31 39.73
CA ALA A 525 -23.64 9.44 40.47
C ALA A 525 -24.21 9.01 41.84
N LYS A 526 -24.90 9.90 42.56
CA LYS A 526 -25.36 9.64 43.95
C LYS A 526 -26.78 9.08 44.06
N LEU A 527 -27.68 9.48 43.17
CA LEU A 527 -29.09 9.09 43.19
C LEU A 527 -29.42 7.98 42.17
N LYS A 528 -28.47 7.59 41.31
CA LYS A 528 -28.66 6.56 40.27
C LYS A 528 -29.84 6.84 39.31
N ILE A 529 -30.13 8.12 39.06
CA ILE A 529 -31.26 8.54 38.21
C ILE A 529 -30.84 8.76 36.74
N GLU A 530 -31.80 8.64 35.83
CA GLU A 530 -31.63 8.96 34.41
C GLU A 530 -31.92 10.43 34.11
N THR A 531 -31.54 10.91 32.92
CA THR A 531 -31.73 12.32 32.54
C THR A 531 -33.20 12.75 32.48
N SER A 532 -34.12 11.80 32.29
CA SER A 532 -35.57 12.01 32.32
C SER A 532 -36.12 12.34 33.70
N ASP A 533 -35.39 12.00 34.76
CA ASP A 533 -35.83 12.16 36.15
C ASP A 533 -35.38 13.47 36.79
N PHE A 534 -34.75 14.37 36.02
CA PHE A 534 -34.24 15.65 36.51
C PHE A 534 -35.34 16.73 36.55
N SER A 535 -36.35 16.53 37.40
CA SER A 535 -37.25 17.62 37.81
C SER A 535 -36.92 18.06 39.23
N LYS A 536 -37.08 19.36 39.53
CA LYS A 536 -36.75 19.91 40.87
C LYS A 536 -37.55 19.23 41.98
N ASP A 537 -38.82 18.93 41.71
CA ASP A 537 -39.72 18.25 42.67
C ASP A 537 -39.27 16.81 42.93
N LYS A 538 -38.86 16.07 41.87
CA LYS A 538 -38.38 14.69 42.01
C LYS A 538 -37.01 14.62 42.66
N ILE A 539 -36.11 15.59 42.41
CA ILE A 539 -34.83 15.71 43.10
C ILE A 539 -35.04 15.99 44.59
N HIS A 540 -36.00 16.85 44.92
CA HIS A 540 -36.37 17.15 46.31
C HIS A 540 -36.89 15.90 47.03
N GLU A 541 -37.83 15.18 46.43
CA GLU A 541 -38.37 13.93 46.97
C GLU A 541 -37.28 12.87 47.17
N LEU A 542 -36.40 12.69 46.18
CA LEU A 542 -35.31 11.70 46.25
C LEU A 542 -34.25 12.06 47.29
N LEU A 543 -33.91 13.33 47.47
CA LEU A 543 -32.96 13.76 48.51
C LEU A 543 -33.59 13.67 49.91
N ALA A 544 -34.87 14.01 50.05
CA ALA A 544 -35.60 13.88 51.30
C ALA A 544 -35.74 12.40 51.72
N SER A 545 -36.00 11.49 50.77
CA SER A 545 -36.09 10.05 51.02
C SER A 545 -34.77 9.44 51.55
N LYS A 546 -33.65 10.12 51.33
CA LYS A 546 -32.31 9.71 51.81
C LYS A 546 -31.86 10.44 53.07
N ALA A 547 -32.79 11.07 53.81
CA ALA A 547 -32.54 11.76 55.07
C ALA A 547 -31.53 12.92 54.99
N VAL A 548 -31.48 13.61 53.84
CA VAL A 548 -30.71 14.85 53.68
C VAL A 548 -31.41 15.99 54.41
N GLU A 549 -30.64 16.88 55.03
CA GLU A 549 -31.16 18.04 55.76
C GLU A 549 -31.90 19.00 54.81
N GLU A 550 -33.12 19.41 55.18
CA GLU A 550 -34.01 20.24 54.34
C GLU A 550 -33.34 21.53 53.86
N GLN A 551 -32.53 22.16 54.72
CA GLN A 551 -31.76 23.34 54.38
C GLN A 551 -30.75 23.11 53.24
N THR A 552 -30.12 21.92 53.19
CA THR A 552 -29.16 21.58 52.13
C THR A 552 -29.87 21.29 50.79
N ILE A 553 -31.09 20.75 50.83
CA ILE A 553 -31.93 20.53 49.64
C ILE A 553 -32.38 21.87 49.05
N LEU A 554 -32.79 22.83 49.89
CA LEU A 554 -33.15 24.18 49.47
C LEU A 554 -31.96 24.93 48.87
N GLU A 555 -30.77 24.85 49.49
CA GLU A 555 -29.53 25.42 48.95
C GLU A 555 -29.19 24.84 47.57
N PHE A 556 -29.40 23.53 47.36
CA PHE A 556 -29.15 22.87 46.08
C PHE A 556 -30.15 23.30 44.99
N ASN A 557 -31.44 23.39 45.31
CA ASN A 557 -32.48 23.84 44.38
C ASN A 557 -32.32 25.32 44.00
N ALA A 558 -31.87 26.15 44.94
CA ALA A 558 -31.50 27.53 44.68
C ALA A 558 -30.36 27.61 43.64
N LEU A 559 -29.33 26.77 43.75
CA LEU A 559 -28.22 26.73 42.78
C LEU A 559 -28.65 26.29 41.38
N LEU A 560 -29.54 25.29 41.26
CA LEU A 560 -30.13 24.91 39.97
C LEU A 560 -30.90 26.07 39.34
N THR A 561 -31.68 26.78 40.17
CA THR A 561 -32.45 27.94 39.73
C THR A 561 -31.54 29.10 39.31
N SER A 562 -30.43 29.34 40.00
CA SER A 562 -29.41 30.31 39.57
C SER A 562 -28.79 29.93 38.22
N CYS A 563 -28.51 28.65 37.97
CA CYS A 563 -27.98 28.18 36.69
C CYS A 563 -28.98 28.38 35.53
N GLU A 564 -30.26 28.11 35.77
CA GLU A 564 -31.33 28.35 34.79
C GLU A 564 -31.54 29.84 34.52
N LEU A 565 -31.61 30.66 35.58
CA LEU A 565 -31.79 32.11 35.49
C LEU A 565 -30.62 32.77 34.76
N ALA A 566 -29.40 32.28 34.97
CA ALA A 566 -28.22 32.76 34.27
C ALA A 566 -28.27 32.55 32.76
N ARG A 567 -29.14 31.67 32.22
CA ARG A 567 -29.35 31.57 30.76
C ARG A 567 -30.12 32.77 30.20
N TYR A 568 -30.96 33.40 31.01
CA TYR A 568 -31.91 34.43 30.55
C TYR A 568 -31.65 35.84 31.13
N SER A 569 -30.79 35.98 32.16
CA SER A 569 -30.48 37.27 32.80
C SER A 569 -28.97 37.50 32.92
N PRO A 570 -28.45 38.72 32.75
CA PRO A 570 -27.04 39.04 32.99
C PRO A 570 -26.63 38.77 34.45
N SER A 571 -25.42 38.25 34.65
CA SER A 571 -24.87 37.90 35.98
C SER A 571 -23.47 38.48 36.15
N SER A 572 -23.11 38.93 37.35
CA SER A 572 -21.79 39.50 37.63
C SER A 572 -20.73 38.43 37.88
N ASN A 573 -19.45 38.77 37.72
CA ASN A 573 -18.33 37.89 38.06
C ASN A 573 -18.29 37.50 39.54
N VAL A 574 -18.77 38.39 40.43
CA VAL A 574 -18.85 38.15 41.88
C VAL A 574 -19.90 37.08 42.18
N GLN A 575 -21.07 37.16 41.55
CA GLN A 575 -22.13 36.14 41.67
C GLN A 575 -21.66 34.76 41.20
N MET A 576 -20.94 34.68 40.07
CA MET A 576 -20.37 33.40 39.59
C MET A 576 -19.39 32.78 40.59
N GLN A 577 -18.59 33.60 41.26
CA GLN A 577 -17.63 33.11 42.26
C GLN A 577 -18.32 32.64 43.54
N GLU A 578 -19.39 33.32 43.95
CA GLU A 578 -20.23 32.91 45.08
C GLU A 578 -20.96 31.61 44.77
N ASP A 579 -21.57 31.49 43.60
CA ASP A 579 -22.29 30.28 43.17
C ASP A 579 -21.34 29.07 43.02
N TYR A 580 -20.10 29.28 42.57
CA TYR A 580 -19.07 28.23 42.59
C TYR A 580 -18.73 27.75 44.00
N LYS A 581 -18.54 28.69 44.95
CA LYS A 581 -18.23 28.35 46.35
C LYS A 581 -19.41 27.63 47.01
N LYS A 582 -20.64 28.12 46.80
CA LYS A 582 -21.87 27.50 47.27
C LYS A 582 -22.03 26.09 46.69
N ALA A 583 -21.84 25.90 45.39
CA ALA A 583 -21.90 24.58 44.77
C ALA A 583 -20.87 23.61 45.35
N SER A 584 -19.63 24.04 45.58
CA SER A 584 -18.62 23.19 46.23
C SER A 584 -18.98 22.83 47.67
N MET A 585 -19.59 23.77 48.41
CA MET A 585 -20.00 23.56 49.80
C MET A 585 -21.19 22.61 49.89
N VAL A 586 -22.23 22.84 49.08
CA VAL A 586 -23.45 22.01 49.03
C VAL A 586 -23.12 20.59 48.58
N ILE A 587 -22.30 20.41 47.54
CA ILE A 587 -21.83 19.08 47.11
C ILE A 587 -21.07 18.38 48.25
N SER A 588 -20.24 19.11 49.01
CA SER A 588 -19.53 18.53 50.16
C SER A 588 -20.45 18.19 51.34
N LYS A 589 -21.51 18.96 51.57
CA LYS A 589 -22.52 18.65 52.60
C LYS A 589 -23.33 17.42 52.19
N LEU A 590 -23.80 17.38 50.95
CA LEU A 590 -24.49 16.23 50.37
C LEU A 590 -23.64 14.97 50.41
N ASP A 591 -22.33 15.05 50.13
CA ASP A 591 -21.42 13.89 50.24
C ASP A 591 -21.24 13.36 51.67
N LYS A 592 -21.47 14.19 52.70
CA LYS A 592 -21.42 13.76 54.10
C LYS A 592 -22.75 13.18 54.59
N GLN A 593 -23.86 13.60 53.98
CA GLN A 593 -25.21 13.18 54.36
C GLN A 593 -25.71 11.98 53.54
N LEU A 594 -25.13 11.73 52.34
CA LEU A 594 -25.44 10.62 51.40
C LEU A 594 -24.30 9.61 51.25
#